data_AF-A0A8J7RP54-F1
#
_entry.id   AF-A0A8J7RP54-F1
#
_cell.length_a   1.000
_cell.length_b   1.000
_cell.length_c   1.000
_cell.angle_alpha   90.00
_cell.angle_beta   90.00
_cell.angle_gamma   90.00
#
_symmetry.space_group_name_H-M   'P 1'
#
loop_
_entity.id
_entity.type
_entity.pdbx_description
1 polymer ?
#
loop_
_entity_poly.entity_id
_entity_poly.type
_entity_poly.pdbx_seq_one_letter_code
_entity_poly.pdbx_strand_id
1 'polypeptide(L)'
;MAEEMLKMAIKVTENLERSIRPLIGWEKSNEIVKIGADGTPTKRIDLIAENIAISSLEKFCSAILISEEIGFKVIGRGTPKYIVILDPIDGTYNALNDIPIYSVSLAMGKISNDKMEKIKKLTSIGNTSEELSEYQKNLNKILKEFVKENFTINDLSIGVVKNISTGDTYYAEKNKGAYVLKNGKENEKRKIGISNIKNLKDASMGVFAYGLSSETLNFIKDRKIRRIRIFGSIALEMCYVARGSLDAYINVNETTRLCDMAAGYIILKEAGGEITTKNGMPMNLRLDIAEKSSFICSNKDLHKKLVGTFGNKWRLKPTKIGIISRHDNEESLNVAYNTVKYLENKGIAYKLDKGIYNALKDRLNATLMDDVQDISHIISIGGDGTVLRASKLIEGNEIPIICVDMGTVGFLTEFGKEDVYNAIDSVLNGNYTIEKRTKLSGFINYGSKGVIKTDGGNESNKQKFISDALNEVVITTNNPAKIMDFEVYINGILAENVRADGIIVSTPNGSTAYSLSAGGPIIEPTVDAFIIVPICPFKLSSRPLVVDGNSEIKLKVMKKSAMVVVDGSKEEGLLSKGDEITFRKSNSYTYFVKGSNFYNKVKKLSLME
;
A
#
# COMPACT_ATOMS: atom_id res chain seq x y z
N MET A 1 -31.24 11.27 24.85
CA MET A 1 -30.40 10.07 25.05
C MET A 1 -29.02 10.18 24.41
N ALA A 2 -28.85 10.36 23.09
CA ALA A 2 -27.51 10.61 22.53
C ALA A 2 -26.91 11.96 22.97
N GLU A 3 -27.78 12.94 23.23
CA GLU A 3 -27.44 14.22 23.85
C GLU A 3 -26.81 14.07 25.26
N GLU A 4 -27.11 13.00 26.00
CA GLU A 4 -26.47 12.75 27.31
C GLU A 4 -25.04 12.24 27.17
N MET A 5 -24.75 11.40 26.16
CA MET A 5 -23.39 10.90 25.91
C MET A 5 -22.46 12.05 25.52
N LEU A 6 -22.89 12.93 24.63
CA LEU A 6 -22.11 14.10 24.24
C LEU A 6 -21.86 15.04 25.42
N LYS A 7 -22.92 15.35 26.20
CA LYS A 7 -22.79 16.18 27.41
C LYS A 7 -21.83 15.58 28.42
N MET A 8 -21.84 14.26 28.60
CA MET A 8 -20.92 13.53 29.45
C MET A 8 -19.47 13.65 28.96
N ALA A 9 -19.24 13.36 27.67
CA ALA A 9 -17.91 13.46 27.06
C ALA A 9 -17.32 14.87 27.20
N ILE A 10 -18.09 15.91 26.90
CA ILE A 10 -17.66 17.31 27.04
C ILE A 10 -17.28 17.60 28.50
N LYS A 11 -18.14 17.26 29.47
CA LYS A 11 -17.85 17.48 30.91
C LYS A 11 -16.58 16.77 31.38
N VAL A 12 -16.33 15.56 30.91
CA VAL A 12 -15.11 14.81 31.24
C VAL A 12 -13.88 15.54 30.69
N THR A 13 -13.91 15.97 29.43
CA THR A 13 -12.79 16.72 28.83
C THR A 13 -12.55 18.09 29.47
N GLU A 14 -13.61 18.80 29.90
CA GLU A 14 -13.48 20.06 30.64
C GLU A 14 -12.86 19.86 32.03
N ASN A 15 -13.24 18.79 32.72
CA ASN A 15 -12.66 18.45 34.02
C ASN A 15 -11.17 18.14 33.87
N LEU A 16 -10.80 17.34 32.85
CA LEU A 16 -9.42 17.03 32.53
C LEU A 16 -8.61 18.30 32.20
N GLU A 17 -9.12 19.17 31.34
CA GLU A 17 -8.47 20.45 31.02
C GLU A 17 -8.13 21.24 32.29
N ARG A 18 -9.12 21.44 33.18
CA ARG A 18 -8.92 22.22 34.42
C ARG A 18 -7.88 21.60 35.35
N SER A 19 -7.85 20.27 35.45
CA SER A 19 -6.94 19.57 36.34
C SER A 19 -5.53 19.40 35.78
N ILE A 20 -5.37 19.29 34.46
CA ILE A 20 -4.07 19.07 33.80
C ILE A 20 -3.35 20.40 33.55
N ARG A 21 -4.08 21.50 33.31
CA ARG A 21 -3.48 22.81 32.99
C ARG A 21 -2.38 23.27 33.96
N PRO A 22 -2.49 23.09 35.29
CA PRO A 22 -1.41 23.44 36.24
C PRO A 22 -0.16 22.57 36.14
N LEU A 23 -0.23 21.42 35.46
CA LEU A 23 0.86 20.43 35.33
C LEU A 23 1.68 20.62 34.04
N ILE A 24 1.19 21.45 33.11
CA ILE A 24 1.85 21.78 31.85
C ILE A 24 3.16 22.52 32.15
N GLY A 25 4.26 22.11 31.48
CA GLY A 25 5.59 22.68 31.70
C GLY A 25 6.22 22.43 33.08
N TRP A 26 5.54 21.71 33.98
CA TRP A 26 6.09 21.41 35.31
C TRP A 26 7.15 20.31 35.23
N GLU A 27 8.35 20.54 35.78
CA GLU A 27 9.49 19.62 35.64
C GLU A 27 9.18 18.18 36.09
N LYS A 28 8.48 18.02 37.24
CA LYS A 28 8.11 16.69 37.75
C LYS A 28 7.10 15.95 36.86
N SER A 29 6.39 16.65 35.99
CA SER A 29 5.47 16.04 35.01
C SER A 29 6.20 15.15 34.00
N ASN A 30 7.49 15.44 33.72
CA ASN A 30 8.30 14.72 32.73
C ASN A 30 8.97 13.44 33.29
N GLU A 31 8.83 13.17 34.60
CA GLU A 31 9.34 11.94 35.20
C GLU A 31 8.65 10.71 34.60
N ILE A 32 9.45 9.74 34.17
CA ILE A 32 8.95 8.44 33.71
C ILE A 32 8.57 7.63 34.94
N VAL A 33 7.31 7.22 35.03
CA VAL A 33 6.76 6.53 36.21
C VAL A 33 6.53 5.04 35.99
N LYS A 34 6.22 4.62 34.76
CA LYS A 34 6.02 3.22 34.37
C LYS A 34 6.13 3.08 32.84
N ILE A 35 6.01 1.85 32.34
CA ILE A 35 5.70 1.57 30.93
C ILE A 35 4.18 1.43 30.78
N GLY A 36 3.61 2.10 29.77
CA GLY A 36 2.19 2.06 29.43
C GLY A 36 1.76 0.75 28.80
N ALA A 37 0.46 0.52 28.68
CA ALA A 37 -0.10 -0.69 28.06
C ALA A 37 0.20 -0.78 26.55
N ASP A 38 0.52 0.35 25.93
CA ASP A 38 0.98 0.50 24.56
C ASP A 38 2.47 0.18 24.36
N GLY A 39 3.22 -0.03 25.45
CA GLY A 39 4.64 -0.34 25.47
C GLY A 39 5.57 0.87 25.50
N THR A 40 5.08 2.09 25.74
CA THR A 40 5.94 3.30 25.79
C THR A 40 6.12 3.87 27.20
N PRO A 41 7.17 4.69 27.45
CA PRO A 41 7.37 5.29 28.76
C PRO A 41 6.25 6.27 29.12
N THR A 42 5.45 5.92 30.13
CA THR A 42 4.40 6.78 30.68
C THR A 42 5.00 7.89 31.54
N LYS A 43 4.64 9.14 31.24
CA LYS A 43 5.04 10.30 32.05
C LYS A 43 4.09 10.48 33.22
N ARG A 44 4.56 11.17 34.27
CA ARG A 44 3.75 11.45 35.46
C ARG A 44 2.47 12.18 35.11
N ILE A 45 2.52 13.12 34.16
CA ILE A 45 1.34 13.87 33.73
C ILE A 45 0.28 12.98 33.09
N ASP A 46 0.68 12.01 32.27
CA ASP A 46 -0.23 11.07 31.61
C ASP A 46 -0.95 10.21 32.65
N LEU A 47 -0.21 9.69 33.65
CA LEU A 47 -0.79 8.91 34.73
C LEU A 47 -1.78 9.71 35.59
N ILE A 48 -1.47 10.98 35.89
CA ILE A 48 -2.37 11.86 36.64
C ILE A 48 -3.64 12.13 35.81
N ALA A 49 -3.47 12.49 34.54
CA ALA A 49 -4.56 12.75 33.62
C ALA A 49 -5.49 11.55 33.47
N GLU A 50 -4.94 10.35 33.30
CA GLU A 50 -5.72 9.12 33.17
C GLU A 50 -6.54 8.82 34.44
N ASN A 51 -5.95 8.96 35.63
CA ASN A 51 -6.66 8.75 36.89
C ASN A 51 -7.82 9.73 37.10
N ILE A 52 -7.62 11.00 36.71
CA ILE A 52 -8.67 12.02 36.73
C ILE A 52 -9.78 11.65 35.75
N ALA A 53 -9.42 11.18 34.55
CA ALA A 53 -10.39 10.82 33.52
C ALA A 53 -11.27 9.65 33.97
N ILE A 54 -10.66 8.60 34.52
CA ILE A 54 -11.35 7.43 35.08
C ILE A 54 -12.32 7.88 36.18
N SER A 55 -11.81 8.64 37.16
CA SER A 55 -12.62 9.14 38.29
C SER A 55 -13.78 10.02 37.82
N SER A 56 -13.60 10.76 36.72
CA SER A 56 -14.64 11.58 36.11
C SER A 56 -15.68 10.71 35.40
N LEU A 57 -15.25 9.74 34.61
CA LEU A 57 -16.14 8.84 33.87
C LEU A 57 -17.00 7.96 34.78
N GLU A 58 -16.43 7.45 35.88
CA GLU A 58 -17.12 6.61 36.87
C GLU A 58 -18.31 7.32 37.54
N LYS A 59 -18.28 8.66 37.61
CA LYS A 59 -19.39 9.47 38.13
C LYS A 59 -20.57 9.55 37.16
N PHE A 60 -20.32 9.40 35.86
CA PHE A 60 -21.34 9.60 34.83
C PHE A 60 -21.85 8.30 34.22
N CYS A 61 -21.04 7.25 34.14
CA CYS A 61 -21.44 6.02 33.47
C CYS A 61 -20.70 4.76 33.95
N SER A 62 -21.26 3.61 33.57
CA SER A 62 -20.53 2.34 33.53
C SER A 62 -20.14 2.04 32.09
N ALA A 63 -18.85 1.79 31.86
CA ALA A 63 -18.28 1.69 30.54
C ALA A 63 -17.09 0.72 30.48
N ILE A 64 -16.78 0.25 29.28
CA ILE A 64 -15.49 -0.34 28.95
C ILE A 64 -14.60 0.80 28.47
N LEU A 65 -13.48 1.03 29.15
CA LEU A 65 -12.49 2.04 28.84
C LEU A 65 -11.27 1.40 28.16
N ILE A 66 -10.85 1.99 27.05
CA ILE A 66 -9.59 1.72 26.38
C ILE A 66 -8.82 3.04 26.33
N SER A 67 -7.62 3.06 26.91
CA SER A 67 -6.73 4.22 26.93
C SER A 67 -5.27 3.79 26.81
N GLU A 68 -4.40 4.75 26.49
CA GLU A 68 -2.98 4.50 26.20
C GLU A 68 -2.24 3.83 27.35
N GLU A 69 -2.39 4.32 28.58
CA GLU A 69 -1.57 3.88 29.70
C GLU A 69 -2.14 2.65 30.41
N ILE A 70 -3.46 2.49 30.49
CA ILE A 70 -4.12 1.34 31.14
C ILE A 70 -4.48 0.20 30.18
N GLY A 71 -4.62 0.49 28.89
CA GLY A 71 -5.01 -0.46 27.85
C GLY A 71 -6.49 -0.82 27.87
N PHE A 72 -6.95 -1.57 28.88
CA PHE A 72 -8.35 -2.03 28.98
C PHE A 72 -8.81 -2.08 30.43
N LYS A 73 -9.95 -1.45 30.73
CA LYS A 73 -10.56 -1.50 32.07
C LYS A 73 -12.07 -1.35 32.00
N VAL A 74 -12.80 -2.13 32.79
CA VAL A 74 -14.23 -1.87 33.06
C VAL A 74 -14.33 -0.86 34.21
N ILE A 75 -15.11 0.21 34.01
CA ILE A 75 -15.31 1.30 34.97
C ILE A 75 -16.79 1.50 35.31
N GLY A 76 -17.03 2.10 36.49
CA GLY A 76 -18.37 2.40 37.00
C GLY A 76 -19.10 1.17 37.58
N ARG A 77 -20.32 1.40 38.11
CA ARG A 77 -21.12 0.35 38.75
C ARG A 77 -22.11 -0.31 37.77
N GLY A 78 -22.20 -1.64 37.83
CA GLY A 78 -23.14 -2.44 37.04
C GLY A 78 -22.57 -2.89 35.68
N THR A 79 -23.46 -3.35 34.79
CA THR A 79 -23.07 -3.77 33.43
C THR A 79 -22.65 -2.55 32.60
N PRO A 80 -21.50 -2.59 31.89
CA PRO A 80 -21.08 -1.49 31.04
C PRO A 80 -22.11 -1.23 29.94
N LYS A 81 -22.46 0.04 29.77
CA LYS A 81 -23.43 0.51 28.76
C LYS A 81 -22.75 1.17 27.56
N TYR A 82 -21.50 1.59 27.74
CA TYR A 82 -20.73 2.33 26.75
C TYR A 82 -19.35 1.73 26.57
N ILE A 83 -18.75 2.01 25.42
CA ILE A 83 -17.30 1.88 25.20
C ILE A 83 -16.74 3.28 25.06
N VAL A 84 -15.63 3.53 25.75
CA VAL A 84 -14.91 4.81 25.75
C VAL A 84 -13.50 4.54 25.26
N ILE A 85 -13.09 5.26 24.23
CA ILE A 85 -11.69 5.36 23.82
C ILE A 85 -11.16 6.71 24.28
N LEU A 86 -10.03 6.73 24.97
CA LEU A 86 -9.51 7.92 25.61
C LEU A 86 -8.00 8.03 25.40
N ASP A 87 -7.58 9.19 24.95
CA ASP A 87 -6.22 9.70 25.15
C ASP A 87 -6.33 10.95 26.05
N PRO A 88 -5.89 10.85 27.32
CA PRO A 88 -5.96 11.97 28.24
C PRO A 88 -5.11 13.17 27.78
N ILE A 89 -3.98 12.93 27.09
CA ILE A 89 -3.05 13.96 26.61
C ILE A 89 -2.42 13.52 25.28
N ASP A 90 -3.10 13.80 24.17
CA ASP A 90 -2.48 13.71 22.85
C ASP A 90 -1.48 14.86 22.67
N GLY A 91 -0.25 14.53 22.34
CA GLY A 91 0.87 15.48 22.26
C GLY A 91 1.57 15.74 23.60
N THR A 92 1.75 14.73 24.45
CA THR A 92 2.46 14.84 25.75
C THR A 92 3.80 15.57 25.66
N TYR A 93 4.60 15.32 24.62
CA TYR A 93 5.86 16.07 24.42
C TYR A 93 5.63 17.58 24.32
N ASN A 94 4.63 18.00 23.55
CA ASN A 94 4.26 19.40 23.40
C ASN A 94 3.76 19.99 24.72
N ALA A 95 2.93 19.26 25.46
CA ALA A 95 2.44 19.66 26.78
C ALA A 95 3.56 19.85 27.81
N LEU A 96 4.57 18.98 27.81
CA LEU A 96 5.70 19.08 28.74
C LEU A 96 6.66 20.23 28.39
N ASN A 97 6.71 20.66 27.12
CA ASN A 97 7.60 21.71 26.63
C ASN A 97 6.88 23.04 26.35
N ASP A 98 5.64 23.19 26.82
CA ASP A 98 4.81 24.39 26.63
C ASP A 98 4.64 24.81 25.15
N ILE A 99 4.59 23.83 24.25
CA ILE A 99 4.26 24.03 22.83
C ILE A 99 2.74 23.90 22.71
N PRO A 100 1.98 24.93 22.28
CA PRO A 100 0.52 25.01 22.44
C PRO A 100 -0.27 24.15 21.43
N ILE A 101 0.06 22.87 21.32
CA ILE A 101 -0.53 21.89 20.40
C ILE A 101 -0.62 20.55 21.13
N TYR A 102 -1.60 20.43 22.01
CA TYR A 102 -1.91 19.22 22.76
C TYR A 102 -3.40 19.23 23.15
N SER A 103 -3.98 18.05 23.33
CA SER A 103 -5.42 17.93 23.55
C SER A 103 -5.83 16.74 24.37
N VAL A 104 -7.05 16.78 24.91
CA VAL A 104 -7.75 15.58 25.38
C VAL A 104 -8.55 15.03 24.21
N SER A 105 -8.44 13.73 23.92
CA SER A 105 -9.22 13.04 22.88
C SER A 105 -10.10 11.98 23.51
N LEU A 106 -11.41 12.06 23.32
CA LEU A 106 -12.38 11.11 23.88
C LEU A 106 -13.42 10.73 22.82
N ALA A 107 -13.54 9.44 22.55
CA ALA A 107 -14.60 8.87 21.74
C ALA A 107 -15.49 7.92 22.53
N MET A 108 -16.78 7.90 22.22
CA MET A 108 -17.78 7.08 22.92
C MET A 108 -18.72 6.38 21.95
N GLY A 109 -19.05 5.13 22.25
CA GLY A 109 -20.08 4.34 21.56
C GLY A 109 -21.03 3.67 22.56
N LYS A 110 -22.28 3.47 22.17
CA LYS A 110 -23.25 2.73 22.98
C LYS A 110 -23.15 1.24 22.66
N ILE A 111 -23.13 0.40 23.70
CA ILE A 111 -23.20 -1.05 23.52
C ILE A 111 -24.65 -1.41 23.18
N SER A 112 -24.86 -2.12 22.08
CA SER A 112 -26.17 -2.58 21.65
C SER A 112 -26.75 -3.62 22.62
N ASN A 113 -28.08 -3.76 22.66
CA ASN A 113 -28.74 -4.62 23.65
C ASN A 113 -28.31 -6.10 23.54
N ASP A 114 -28.13 -6.60 22.31
CA ASP A 114 -27.65 -7.95 22.02
C ASP A 114 -26.23 -8.18 22.54
N LYS A 115 -25.32 -7.20 22.33
CA LYS A 115 -23.94 -7.28 22.84
C LYS A 115 -23.92 -7.12 24.37
N MET A 116 -24.79 -6.28 24.94
CA MET A 116 -24.95 -6.16 26.39
C MET A 116 -25.40 -7.47 27.05
N GLU A 117 -26.33 -8.22 26.44
CA GLU A 117 -26.75 -9.52 26.97
C GLU A 117 -25.61 -10.53 26.96
N LYS A 118 -24.79 -10.54 25.90
CA LYS A 118 -23.58 -11.37 25.85
C LYS A 118 -22.60 -10.99 26.96
N ILE A 119 -22.35 -9.69 27.15
CA ILE A 119 -21.49 -9.20 28.25
C ILE A 119 -22.06 -9.62 29.61
N LYS A 120 -23.37 -9.49 29.85
CA LYS A 120 -24.01 -9.92 31.10
C LYS A 120 -23.73 -11.40 31.39
N LYS A 121 -23.91 -12.27 30.39
CA LYS A 121 -23.61 -13.70 30.50
C LYS A 121 -22.15 -13.98 30.85
N LEU A 122 -21.21 -13.23 30.24
CA LEU A 122 -19.79 -13.33 30.55
C LEU A 122 -19.45 -12.85 31.97
N THR A 123 -20.16 -11.84 32.47
CA THR A 123 -19.93 -11.24 33.80
C THR A 123 -20.64 -11.95 34.95
N SER A 124 -21.63 -12.80 34.69
CA SER A 124 -22.43 -13.49 35.72
C SER A 124 -21.79 -14.77 36.29
N ILE A 125 -20.62 -15.19 35.78
CA ILE A 125 -19.94 -16.43 36.16
C ILE A 125 -18.93 -16.15 37.28
N GLY A 126 -19.36 -15.88 38.51
CA GLY A 126 -18.42 -15.81 39.64
C GLY A 126 -18.91 -14.98 40.82
N ASN A 127 -19.54 -15.64 41.80
CA ASN A 127 -19.86 -15.07 43.11
C ASN A 127 -19.42 -16.06 44.21
N THR A 128 -18.15 -16.02 44.59
CA THR A 128 -17.65 -16.47 45.90
C THR A 128 -16.43 -15.64 46.30
N SER A 129 -16.33 -15.34 47.59
CA SER A 129 -15.77 -14.08 48.12
C SER A 129 -14.27 -14.07 48.45
N GLU A 130 -13.44 -14.98 47.93
CA GLU A 130 -12.00 -14.99 48.25
C GLU A 130 -11.03 -14.90 47.04
N GLU A 131 -11.52 -14.79 45.80
CA GLU A 131 -10.67 -14.70 44.58
C GLU A 131 -10.93 -13.44 43.70
N LEU A 132 -11.39 -12.34 44.29
CA LEU A 132 -11.86 -11.15 43.56
C LEU A 132 -10.81 -10.53 42.61
N SER A 133 -9.52 -10.52 42.96
CA SER A 133 -8.45 -9.94 42.13
C SER A 133 -8.14 -10.79 40.89
N GLU A 134 -8.05 -12.11 41.06
CA GLU A 134 -7.72 -13.05 39.98
C GLU A 134 -8.91 -13.25 39.04
N TYR A 135 -10.11 -13.31 39.60
CA TYR A 135 -11.37 -13.29 38.87
C TYR A 135 -11.52 -12.01 38.01
N GLN A 136 -11.25 -10.83 38.56
CA GLN A 136 -11.31 -9.56 37.80
C GLN A 136 -10.28 -9.52 36.66
N LYS A 137 -9.06 -10.04 36.87
CA LYS A 137 -8.05 -10.15 35.80
C LYS A 137 -8.53 -11.09 34.68
N ASN A 138 -9.10 -12.23 35.03
CA ASN A 138 -9.67 -13.18 34.06
C ASN A 138 -10.86 -12.58 33.30
N LEU A 139 -11.76 -11.86 33.99
CA LEU A 139 -12.90 -11.19 33.37
C LEU A 139 -12.46 -10.08 32.41
N ASN A 140 -11.48 -9.26 32.78
CA ASN A 140 -10.93 -8.23 31.89
C ASN A 140 -10.30 -8.86 30.64
N LYS A 141 -9.61 -10.00 30.77
CA LYS A 141 -9.05 -10.71 29.62
C LYS A 141 -10.15 -11.22 28.67
N ILE A 142 -11.21 -11.83 29.21
CA ILE A 142 -12.34 -12.34 28.42
C ILE A 142 -13.08 -11.19 27.72
N LEU A 143 -13.36 -10.11 28.45
CA LEU A 143 -14.04 -8.94 27.88
C LEU A 143 -13.17 -8.21 26.86
N LYS A 144 -11.85 -8.18 27.05
CA LYS A 144 -10.91 -7.61 26.07
C LYS A 144 -10.98 -8.37 24.75
N GLU A 145 -10.91 -9.70 24.77
CA GLU A 145 -11.05 -10.52 23.55
C GLU A 145 -12.43 -10.35 22.91
N PHE A 146 -13.50 -10.36 23.71
CA PHE A 146 -14.85 -10.08 23.21
C PHE A 146 -14.94 -8.73 22.50
N VAL A 147 -14.36 -7.67 23.08
CA VAL A 147 -14.36 -6.33 22.50
C VAL A 147 -13.57 -6.29 21.19
N LYS A 148 -12.39 -6.92 21.18
CA LYS A 148 -11.53 -7.03 19.99
C LYS A 148 -12.21 -7.72 18.81
N GLU A 149 -13.00 -8.76 19.06
CA GLU A 149 -13.69 -9.53 18.02
C GLU A 149 -15.00 -8.87 17.54
N ASN A 150 -15.66 -8.10 18.40
CA ASN A 150 -17.03 -7.65 18.15
C ASN A 150 -17.19 -6.14 17.96
N PHE A 151 -16.14 -5.34 18.16
CA PHE A 151 -16.21 -3.88 18.02
C PHE A 151 -15.05 -3.32 17.22
N THR A 152 -15.38 -2.27 16.47
CA THR A 152 -14.48 -1.51 15.64
C THR A 152 -14.65 -0.02 15.90
N ILE A 153 -13.76 0.80 15.35
CA ILE A 153 -13.88 2.26 15.36
C ILE A 153 -15.23 2.76 14.80
N ASN A 154 -15.92 1.97 13.97
CA ASN A 154 -17.21 2.30 13.38
C ASN A 154 -18.41 2.15 14.34
N ASP A 155 -18.22 1.46 15.47
CA ASP A 155 -19.21 1.32 16.55
C ASP A 155 -19.27 2.56 17.46
N LEU A 156 -18.31 3.49 17.33
CA LEU A 156 -18.28 4.74 18.07
C LEU A 156 -19.20 5.78 17.41
N SER A 157 -19.84 6.63 18.22
CA SER A 157 -20.86 7.59 17.76
C SER A 157 -20.64 9.03 18.21
N ILE A 158 -19.81 9.26 19.24
CA ILE A 158 -19.44 10.57 19.76
C ILE A 158 -17.92 10.72 19.71
N GLY A 159 -17.43 11.84 19.20
CA GLY A 159 -16.03 12.25 19.32
C GLY A 159 -15.94 13.65 19.92
N VAL A 160 -15.03 13.84 20.89
CA VAL A 160 -14.72 15.13 21.51
C VAL A 160 -13.20 15.27 21.57
N VAL A 161 -12.69 16.38 21.05
CA VAL A 161 -11.28 16.76 21.15
C VAL A 161 -11.20 18.15 21.76
N LYS A 162 -10.59 18.26 22.94
CA LYS A 162 -10.44 19.51 23.67
C LYS A 162 -9.01 20.00 23.57
N ASN A 163 -8.80 21.11 22.85
CA ASN A 163 -7.51 21.78 22.82
C ASN A 163 -7.28 22.49 24.17
N ILE A 164 -6.35 21.98 24.97
CA ILE A 164 -6.11 22.48 26.33
C ILE A 164 -5.48 23.90 26.30
N SER A 165 -4.63 24.18 25.31
CA SER A 165 -3.93 25.46 25.19
C SER A 165 -4.86 26.63 24.84
N THR A 166 -5.80 26.40 23.92
CA THR A 166 -6.74 27.44 23.43
C THR A 166 -8.09 27.40 24.15
N GLY A 167 -8.44 26.28 24.77
CA GLY A 167 -9.78 26.04 25.32
C GLY A 167 -10.82 25.65 24.25
N ASP A 168 -10.47 25.56 22.97
CA ASP A 168 -11.41 25.14 21.92
C ASP A 168 -11.85 23.67 22.12
N THR A 169 -13.16 23.41 22.05
CA THR A 169 -13.72 22.05 22.09
C THR A 169 -14.30 21.67 20.74
N TYR A 170 -13.66 20.74 20.03
CA TYR A 170 -14.22 20.12 18.81
C TYR A 170 -15.06 18.93 19.21
N TYR A 171 -16.22 18.76 18.57
CA TYR A 171 -17.04 17.58 18.82
C TYR A 171 -17.93 17.23 17.64
N ALA A 172 -18.36 15.98 17.60
CA ALA A 172 -19.36 15.51 16.66
C ALA A 172 -20.18 14.37 17.26
N GLU A 173 -21.40 14.25 16.76
CA GLU A 173 -22.28 13.11 16.97
C GLU A 173 -22.66 12.54 15.60
N LYS A 174 -22.65 11.20 15.48
CA LYS A 174 -22.96 10.49 14.23
C LYS A 174 -24.29 10.98 13.64
N ASN A 175 -24.26 11.39 12.37
CA ASN A 175 -25.35 11.98 11.59
C ASN A 175 -25.88 13.35 12.08
N LYS A 176 -25.12 14.10 12.89
CA LYS A 176 -25.50 15.44 13.36
C LYS A 176 -24.54 16.54 12.94
N GLY A 177 -23.47 16.18 12.24
CA GLY A 177 -22.41 17.10 11.84
C GLY A 177 -21.41 17.37 12.95
N ALA A 178 -20.35 18.09 12.59
CA ALA A 178 -19.27 18.47 13.48
C ALA A 178 -19.31 19.95 13.86
N TYR A 179 -18.86 20.26 15.07
CA TYR A 179 -18.90 21.61 15.65
C TYR A 179 -17.63 21.92 16.45
N VAL A 180 -17.39 23.20 16.68
CA VAL A 180 -16.40 23.70 17.63
C VAL A 180 -17.05 24.70 18.59
N LEU A 181 -16.75 24.58 19.88
CA LEU A 181 -17.00 25.61 20.90
C LEU A 181 -15.71 26.42 21.07
N LYS A 182 -15.72 27.68 20.64
CA LYS A 182 -14.57 28.55 20.83
C LYS A 182 -14.39 28.88 22.32
N ASN A 183 -13.17 28.70 22.82
CA ASN A 183 -12.83 28.84 24.24
C ASN A 183 -13.78 28.03 25.17
N GLY A 184 -14.41 26.97 24.67
CA GLY A 184 -15.35 26.13 25.43
C GLY A 184 -16.71 26.79 25.72
N LYS A 185 -17.07 27.90 25.07
CA LYS A 185 -18.32 28.62 25.34
C LYS A 185 -19.43 28.22 24.36
N GLU A 186 -20.60 27.84 24.90
CA GLU A 186 -21.75 27.38 24.09
C GLU A 186 -22.31 28.46 23.15
N ASN A 187 -22.27 29.73 23.56
CA ASN A 187 -22.69 30.86 22.73
C ASN A 187 -21.73 31.14 21.55
N GLU A 188 -20.54 30.54 21.53
CA GLU A 188 -19.58 30.63 20.44
C GLU A 188 -19.51 29.33 19.61
N LYS A 189 -20.56 28.50 19.69
CA LYS A 189 -20.70 27.28 18.88
C LYS A 189 -20.72 27.58 17.38
N ARG A 190 -19.89 26.90 16.62
CA ARG A 190 -19.85 26.98 15.14
C ARG A 190 -19.85 25.60 14.52
N LYS A 191 -20.64 25.42 13.45
CA LYS A 191 -20.53 24.24 12.59
C LYS A 191 -19.23 24.32 11.80
N ILE A 192 -18.51 23.21 11.71
CA ILE A 192 -17.26 23.11 10.97
C ILE A 192 -17.43 22.26 9.72
N GLY A 193 -16.53 22.44 8.75
CA GLY A 193 -16.49 21.67 7.52
C GLY A 193 -15.10 21.70 6.91
N ILE A 194 -14.81 20.68 6.11
CA ILE A 194 -13.54 20.54 5.38
C ILE A 194 -13.33 21.66 4.36
N SER A 195 -12.06 21.88 3.97
CA SER A 195 -11.74 22.84 2.91
C SER A 195 -12.19 22.35 1.53
N ASN A 196 -12.34 23.30 0.59
CA ASN A 196 -12.68 23.02 -0.80
C ASN A 196 -11.45 23.04 -1.74
N ILE A 197 -10.23 23.02 -1.20
CA ILE A 197 -8.99 23.04 -1.98
C ILE A 197 -8.88 21.76 -2.78
N LYS A 198 -8.68 21.88 -4.09
CA LYS A 198 -8.63 20.71 -5.00
C LYS A 198 -7.21 20.33 -5.41
N ASN A 199 -6.25 21.24 -5.33
CA ASN A 199 -4.91 21.03 -5.86
C ASN A 199 -3.88 20.94 -4.74
N LEU A 200 -2.97 19.97 -4.83
CA LEU A 200 -1.88 19.80 -3.88
C LEU A 200 -1.01 21.05 -3.78
N LYS A 201 -0.70 21.71 -4.89
CA LYS A 201 0.11 22.94 -4.94
C LYS A 201 -0.47 24.12 -4.17
N ASP A 202 -1.76 24.08 -3.85
CA ASP A 202 -2.47 25.13 -3.09
C ASP A 202 -2.67 24.71 -1.62
N ALA A 203 -2.51 23.42 -1.32
CA ALA A 203 -2.83 22.79 -0.05
C ALA A 203 -1.79 23.04 1.05
N SER A 204 -2.26 23.08 2.30
CA SER A 204 -1.50 23.01 3.53
C SER A 204 -1.78 21.67 4.21
N MET A 205 -0.74 20.86 4.39
CA MET A 205 -0.87 19.47 4.85
C MET A 205 -0.07 19.22 6.14
N GLY A 206 -0.67 18.47 7.07
CA GLY A 206 0.04 17.88 8.21
C GLY A 206 0.69 16.54 7.85
N VAL A 207 1.89 16.26 8.36
CA VAL A 207 2.63 15.02 8.09
C VAL A 207 3.16 14.43 9.39
N PHE A 208 2.95 13.13 9.58
CA PHE A 208 3.68 12.37 10.60
C PHE A 208 5.12 12.11 10.15
N ALA A 209 6.10 12.65 10.87
CA ALA A 209 7.50 12.70 10.42
C ALA A 209 8.42 11.65 11.05
N TYR A 210 7.95 10.80 11.96
CA TYR A 210 8.79 9.78 12.57
C TYR A 210 8.91 8.56 11.65
N GLY A 211 10.13 8.22 11.24
CA GLY A 211 10.40 7.09 10.35
C GLY A 211 9.90 7.32 8.91
N LEU A 212 10.11 8.51 8.34
CA LEU A 212 9.65 8.84 6.98
C LEU A 212 10.15 7.81 5.95
N SER A 213 9.24 7.22 5.20
CA SER A 213 9.58 6.38 4.05
C SER A 213 10.29 7.20 2.96
N SER A 214 11.09 6.53 2.13
CA SER A 214 11.72 7.16 0.95
C SER A 214 10.70 7.86 0.05
N GLU A 215 9.50 7.30 -0.07
CA GLU A 215 8.38 7.88 -0.81
C GLU A 215 7.90 9.19 -0.19
N THR A 216 7.76 9.24 1.14
CA THR A 216 7.35 10.46 1.84
C THR A 216 8.43 11.54 1.72
N LEU A 217 9.70 11.16 1.84
CA LEU A 217 10.82 12.08 1.63
C LEU A 217 10.85 12.63 0.20
N ASN A 218 10.66 11.78 -0.81
CA ASN A 218 10.60 12.22 -2.21
C ASN A 218 9.40 13.14 -2.45
N PHE A 219 8.24 12.82 -1.89
CA PHE A 219 7.06 13.67 -1.98
C PHE A 219 7.29 15.07 -1.39
N ILE A 220 7.94 15.14 -0.22
CA ILE A 220 8.29 16.40 0.43
C ILE A 220 9.31 17.17 -0.44
N LYS A 221 10.31 16.48 -0.99
CA LYS A 221 11.35 17.08 -1.86
C LYS A 221 10.79 17.64 -3.16
N ASP A 222 9.81 16.97 -3.77
CA ASP A 222 9.20 17.38 -5.04
C ASP A 222 8.40 18.69 -4.95
N ARG A 223 8.20 19.25 -3.74
CA ARG A 223 7.43 20.48 -3.48
C ARG A 223 6.05 20.50 -4.15
N LYS A 224 5.42 19.32 -4.26
CA LYS A 224 4.07 19.17 -4.82
C LYS A 224 2.98 19.84 -3.97
N ILE A 225 3.29 20.16 -2.71
CA ILE A 225 2.40 20.81 -1.75
C ILE A 225 2.91 22.19 -1.36
N ARG A 226 1.99 23.15 -1.17
CA ARG A 226 2.33 24.53 -0.81
C ARG A 226 3.03 24.62 0.55
N ARG A 227 2.48 23.96 1.56
CA ARG A 227 2.95 23.99 2.94
C ARG A 227 2.82 22.62 3.60
N ILE A 228 3.88 22.20 4.27
CA ILE A 228 3.90 21.01 5.11
C ILE A 228 4.12 21.45 6.55
N ARG A 229 3.38 20.85 7.49
CA ARG A 229 3.47 21.12 8.93
C ARG A 229 3.55 19.81 9.71
N ILE A 230 4.19 19.87 10.86
CA ILE A 230 4.28 18.77 11.82
C ILE A 230 3.87 19.38 13.15
N PHE A 231 2.67 19.03 13.64
CA PHE A 231 2.14 19.62 14.87
C PHE A 231 2.37 18.72 16.08
N GLY A 232 2.33 17.39 15.91
CA GLY A 232 2.63 16.44 17.01
C GLY A 232 1.44 16.14 17.92
N SER A 233 0.21 16.40 17.45
CA SER A 233 -1.05 15.97 18.09
C SER A 233 -2.00 15.55 16.97
N ILE A 234 -2.18 14.24 16.81
CA ILE A 234 -2.96 13.66 15.71
C ILE A 234 -4.43 14.08 15.83
N ALA A 235 -4.97 14.10 17.06
CA ALA A 235 -6.36 14.47 17.30
C ALA A 235 -6.63 15.92 16.87
N LEU A 236 -5.72 16.85 17.15
CA LEU A 236 -5.85 18.25 16.72
C LEU A 236 -5.63 18.42 15.21
N GLU A 237 -4.67 17.72 14.61
CA GLU A 237 -4.46 17.78 13.16
C GLU A 237 -5.71 17.31 12.41
N MET A 238 -6.36 16.22 12.86
CA MET A 238 -7.65 15.78 12.31
C MET A 238 -8.75 16.84 12.48
N CYS A 239 -8.82 17.50 13.64
CA CYS A 239 -9.78 18.59 13.87
C CYS A 239 -9.50 19.81 12.98
N TYR A 240 -8.23 20.11 12.69
CA TYR A 240 -7.86 21.18 11.77
C TYR A 240 -8.24 20.86 10.33
N VAL A 241 -8.15 19.60 9.91
CA VAL A 241 -8.71 19.14 8.63
C VAL A 241 -10.23 19.26 8.63
N ALA A 242 -10.89 18.78 9.70
CA ALA A 242 -12.35 18.83 9.83
C ALA A 242 -12.92 20.26 9.82
N ARG A 243 -12.14 21.27 10.22
CA ARG A 243 -12.54 22.69 10.15
C ARG A 243 -11.98 23.44 8.94
N GLY A 244 -11.28 22.76 8.04
CA GLY A 244 -10.68 23.34 6.83
C GLY A 244 -9.52 24.31 7.07
N SER A 245 -8.89 24.27 8.26
CA SER A 245 -7.65 25.02 8.53
C SER A 245 -6.39 24.30 8.07
N LEU A 246 -6.46 22.97 7.99
CA LEU A 246 -5.57 22.13 7.19
C LEU A 246 -6.40 21.50 6.07
N ASP A 247 -5.77 21.26 4.94
CA ASP A 247 -6.42 20.66 3.78
C ASP A 247 -6.33 19.13 3.81
N ALA A 248 -5.28 18.61 4.45
CA ALA A 248 -5.04 17.19 4.61
C ALA A 248 -4.11 16.90 5.81
N TYR A 249 -4.16 15.67 6.30
CA TYR A 249 -3.14 15.09 7.17
C TYR A 249 -2.81 13.68 6.69
N ILE A 250 -1.53 13.30 6.73
CA ILE A 250 -1.06 11.97 6.37
C ILE A 250 -0.17 11.36 7.43
N ASN A 251 -0.42 10.09 7.73
CA ASN A 251 0.53 9.17 8.32
C ASN A 251 0.56 7.89 7.49
N VAL A 252 1.61 7.70 6.70
CA VAL A 252 1.76 6.53 5.82
C VAL A 252 2.44 5.34 6.52
N ASN A 253 2.94 5.57 7.73
CA ASN A 253 3.51 4.53 8.57
C ASN A 253 2.37 3.87 9.35
N GLU A 254 2.42 2.54 9.51
CA GLU A 254 1.42 1.78 10.27
C GLU A 254 1.66 1.92 11.78
N THR A 255 1.63 3.17 12.26
CA THR A 255 2.05 3.54 13.61
C THR A 255 0.99 4.28 14.41
N THR A 256 -0.06 4.81 13.76
CA THR A 256 -1.13 5.55 14.45
C THR A 256 -1.89 4.61 15.37
N ARG A 257 -2.04 4.98 16.64
CA ARG A 257 -2.80 4.19 17.61
C ARG A 257 -4.28 4.53 17.53
N LEU A 258 -5.10 3.63 18.03
CA LEU A 258 -6.55 3.84 18.15
C LEU A 258 -6.90 5.10 18.96
N CYS A 259 -6.22 5.33 20.09
CA CYS A 259 -6.52 6.43 21.02
C CYS A 259 -6.31 7.83 20.38
N ASP A 260 -5.21 7.99 19.63
CA ASP A 260 -4.86 9.25 18.95
C ASP A 260 -5.90 9.66 17.90
N MET A 261 -6.58 8.67 17.29
CA MET A 261 -7.44 8.90 16.12
C MET A 261 -8.94 8.80 16.38
N ALA A 262 -9.39 8.08 17.41
CA ALA A 262 -10.79 7.68 17.56
C ALA A 262 -11.78 8.86 17.60
N ALA A 263 -11.47 9.91 18.38
CA ALA A 263 -12.34 11.08 18.46
C ALA A 263 -12.29 11.92 17.18
N GLY A 264 -11.08 12.16 16.67
CA GLY A 264 -10.84 12.87 15.42
C GLY A 264 -11.52 12.21 14.21
N TYR A 265 -11.59 10.87 14.18
CA TYR A 265 -12.24 10.09 13.13
C TYR A 265 -13.72 10.45 12.98
N ILE A 266 -14.45 10.52 14.09
CA ILE A 266 -15.88 10.84 14.11
C ILE A 266 -16.07 12.30 13.71
N ILE A 267 -15.28 13.21 14.30
CA ILE A 267 -15.33 14.65 14.01
C ILE A 267 -15.10 14.92 12.53
N LEU A 268 -14.08 14.29 11.94
CA LEU A 268 -13.75 14.45 10.54
C LEU A 268 -14.85 13.91 9.61
N LYS A 269 -15.38 12.71 9.87
CA LYS A 269 -16.44 12.13 9.03
C LYS A 269 -17.70 13.00 9.05
N GLU A 270 -18.09 13.47 10.23
CA GLU A 270 -19.25 14.35 10.38
C GLU A 270 -19.03 15.76 9.81
N ALA A 271 -17.78 16.20 9.65
CA ALA A 271 -17.43 17.41 8.91
C ALA A 271 -17.42 17.23 7.38
N GLY A 272 -17.66 16.00 6.89
CA GLY A 272 -17.66 15.65 5.46
C GLY A 272 -16.29 15.25 4.91
N GLY A 273 -15.29 15.01 5.76
CA GLY A 273 -13.97 14.56 5.35
C GLY A 273 -13.91 13.09 4.98
N GLU A 274 -12.97 12.75 4.08
CA GLU A 274 -12.61 11.37 3.76
C GLU A 274 -11.44 10.93 4.66
N ILE A 275 -11.49 9.68 5.11
CA ILE A 275 -10.41 9.04 5.87
C ILE A 275 -10.33 7.56 5.50
N THR A 276 -9.13 7.14 5.14
CA THR A 276 -8.81 5.77 4.74
C THR A 276 -7.42 5.40 5.20
N THR A 277 -7.06 4.13 5.11
CA THR A 277 -5.65 3.72 5.17
C THR A 277 -4.85 4.37 4.05
N LYS A 278 -3.51 4.29 4.08
CA LYS A 278 -2.67 4.79 2.98
C LYS A 278 -3.08 4.24 1.61
N ASN A 279 -3.57 2.99 1.59
CA ASN A 279 -4.01 2.27 0.38
C ASN A 279 -5.47 2.57 -0.02
N GLY A 280 -6.12 3.55 0.60
CA GLY A 280 -7.51 3.89 0.30
C GLY A 280 -8.55 2.93 0.88
N MET A 281 -8.19 2.03 1.81
CA MET A 281 -9.17 1.14 2.47
C MET A 281 -9.98 1.91 3.52
N PRO A 282 -11.31 1.68 3.63
CA PRO A 282 -12.09 2.20 4.74
C PRO A 282 -11.46 1.82 6.09
N MET A 283 -11.45 2.76 7.04
CA MET A 283 -10.95 2.48 8.39
C MET A 283 -11.88 1.52 9.13
N ASN A 284 -11.30 0.43 9.64
CA ASN A 284 -12.02 -0.58 10.42
C ASN A 284 -11.14 -1.19 11.52
N LEU A 285 -10.46 -0.33 12.29
CA LEU A 285 -9.62 -0.78 13.41
C LEU A 285 -10.49 -1.47 14.45
N ARG A 286 -10.03 -2.62 14.95
CA ARG A 286 -10.61 -3.26 16.13
C ARG A 286 -10.34 -2.39 17.36
N LEU A 287 -11.23 -2.43 18.34
CA LEU A 287 -11.04 -1.67 19.58
C LEU A 287 -10.04 -2.37 20.50
N ASP A 288 -8.76 -2.34 20.14
CA ASP A 288 -7.62 -2.91 20.89
C ASP A 288 -6.43 -1.94 20.85
N ILE A 289 -5.68 -1.85 21.95
CA ILE A 289 -4.55 -0.91 22.07
C ILE A 289 -3.36 -1.30 21.18
N ALA A 290 -3.28 -2.59 20.82
CA ALA A 290 -2.24 -3.10 19.93
C ALA A 290 -2.51 -2.79 18.45
N GLU A 291 -3.73 -2.42 18.08
CA GLU A 291 -4.07 -2.08 16.69
C GLU A 291 -3.43 -0.75 16.29
N LYS A 292 -2.69 -0.80 15.19
CA LYS A 292 -2.06 0.37 14.59
C LYS A 292 -2.43 0.47 13.13
N SER A 293 -2.47 1.69 12.60
CA SER A 293 -2.76 1.90 11.20
C SER A 293 -2.03 3.09 10.61
N SER A 294 -1.90 3.05 9.29
CA SER A 294 -1.62 4.25 8.49
C SER A 294 -2.96 4.90 8.15
N PHE A 295 -2.98 6.21 7.97
CA PHE A 295 -4.16 6.85 7.40
C PHE A 295 -3.84 8.14 6.66
N ILE A 296 -4.74 8.46 5.73
CA ILE A 296 -4.81 9.72 5.03
C ILE A 296 -6.17 10.31 5.37
N CYS A 297 -6.23 11.59 5.68
CA CYS A 297 -7.49 12.31 5.75
C CYS A 297 -7.45 13.66 5.05
N SER A 298 -8.52 13.99 4.33
CA SER A 298 -8.64 15.23 3.56
C SER A 298 -10.07 15.42 3.01
N ASN A 299 -10.28 16.40 2.13
CA ASN A 299 -11.46 16.43 1.27
C ASN A 299 -11.36 15.42 0.12
N LYS A 300 -12.49 15.08 -0.51
CA LYS A 300 -12.59 14.09 -1.60
C LYS A 300 -11.65 14.32 -2.79
N ASP A 301 -11.38 15.58 -3.15
CA ASP A 301 -10.54 15.91 -4.31
C ASP A 301 -9.06 15.65 -4.02
N LEU A 302 -8.58 16.06 -2.84
CA LEU A 302 -7.21 15.80 -2.39
C LEU A 302 -7.00 14.34 -2.01
N HIS A 303 -8.01 13.69 -1.43
CA HIS A 303 -7.92 12.33 -0.93
C HIS A 303 -7.48 11.35 -2.01
N LYS A 304 -8.11 11.44 -3.18
CA LYS A 304 -7.74 10.65 -4.36
C LYS A 304 -6.30 10.85 -4.78
N LYS A 305 -5.83 12.11 -4.79
CA LYS A 305 -4.46 12.46 -5.19
C LYS A 305 -3.44 11.93 -4.19
N LEU A 306 -3.75 12.05 -2.89
CA LEU A 306 -2.88 11.59 -1.80
C LEU A 306 -2.81 10.05 -1.77
N VAL A 307 -3.94 9.35 -1.84
CA VAL A 307 -3.96 7.87 -1.95
C VAL A 307 -3.20 7.42 -3.20
N GLY A 308 -3.39 8.10 -4.33
CA GLY A 308 -2.64 7.79 -5.55
C GLY A 308 -1.14 8.11 -5.49
N THR A 309 -0.71 8.92 -4.52
CA THR A 309 0.71 9.26 -4.34
C THR A 309 1.40 8.35 -3.34
N PHE A 310 0.72 8.00 -2.25
CA PHE A 310 1.31 7.30 -1.10
C PHE A 310 0.87 5.84 -0.93
N GLY A 311 -0.17 5.43 -1.64
CA GLY A 311 -0.70 4.09 -1.54
C GLY A 311 -0.93 3.49 -2.92
N ASN A 312 -2.04 2.79 -3.05
CA ASN A 312 -2.36 2.09 -4.27
C ASN A 312 -2.99 3.04 -5.30
N LYS A 313 -2.17 3.60 -6.21
CA LYS A 313 -2.63 4.44 -7.33
C LYS A 313 -3.55 3.75 -8.35
N TRP A 314 -3.64 2.42 -8.30
CA TRP A 314 -4.55 1.61 -9.11
C TRP A 314 -5.97 1.57 -8.55
N ARG A 315 -6.15 2.02 -7.32
CA ARG A 315 -7.45 2.16 -6.68
C ARG A 315 -8.04 3.53 -7.04
N LEU A 316 -9.21 3.52 -7.67
CA LEU A 316 -10.01 4.70 -8.10
C LEU A 316 -9.70 5.30 -9.49
N LYS A 317 -9.47 4.46 -10.52
CA LYS A 317 -9.97 4.74 -11.87
C LYS A 317 -11.33 4.07 -12.08
N PRO A 318 -12.21 4.54 -13.00
CA PRO A 318 -13.26 3.66 -13.51
C PRO A 318 -12.62 2.34 -13.97
N THR A 319 -13.06 1.23 -13.38
CA THR A 319 -12.49 -0.10 -13.60
C THR A 319 -12.91 -0.63 -14.95
N LYS A 320 -12.10 -0.37 -15.97
CA LYS A 320 -12.12 -1.14 -17.21
C LYS A 320 -10.99 -2.15 -17.17
N ILE A 321 -11.29 -3.43 -17.40
CA ILE A 321 -10.33 -4.52 -17.31
C ILE A 321 -10.00 -5.04 -18.72
N GLY A 322 -8.72 -5.09 -19.06
CA GLY A 322 -8.24 -5.75 -20.27
C GLY A 322 -8.10 -7.25 -20.02
N ILE A 323 -8.42 -8.08 -21.01
CA ILE A 323 -8.24 -9.53 -20.91
C ILE A 323 -7.38 -10.00 -22.07
N ILE A 324 -6.32 -10.72 -21.74
CA ILE A 324 -5.40 -11.39 -22.67
C ILE A 324 -5.31 -12.86 -22.33
N SER A 325 -5.32 -13.74 -23.33
CA SER A 325 -5.27 -15.18 -23.13
C SER A 325 -4.67 -15.89 -24.34
N ARG A 326 -4.50 -17.19 -24.21
CA ARG A 326 -4.23 -18.10 -25.32
C ARG A 326 -5.50 -18.29 -26.14
N HIS A 327 -5.39 -18.07 -27.45
CA HIS A 327 -6.48 -18.33 -28.40
C HIS A 327 -6.40 -19.73 -29.03
N ASP A 328 -5.27 -20.42 -28.84
CA ASP A 328 -4.98 -21.76 -29.36
C ASP A 328 -5.33 -22.89 -28.36
N ASN A 329 -5.88 -22.55 -27.19
CA ASN A 329 -6.19 -23.49 -26.13
C ASN A 329 -7.65 -23.30 -25.66
N GLU A 330 -8.50 -24.30 -25.86
CA GLU A 330 -9.93 -24.22 -25.52
C GLU A 330 -10.19 -23.99 -24.03
N GLU A 331 -9.38 -24.59 -23.15
CA GLU A 331 -9.54 -24.41 -21.70
C GLU A 331 -9.31 -22.95 -21.29
N SER A 332 -8.27 -22.33 -21.85
CA SER A 332 -7.94 -20.91 -21.63
C SER A 332 -9.04 -20.00 -22.16
N LEU A 333 -9.60 -20.31 -23.34
CA LEU A 333 -10.75 -19.59 -23.90
C LEU A 333 -12.00 -19.71 -23.01
N ASN A 334 -12.26 -20.89 -22.44
CA ASN A 334 -13.39 -21.10 -21.53
C ASN A 334 -13.22 -20.30 -20.23
N VAL A 335 -12.01 -20.27 -19.65
CA VAL A 335 -11.72 -19.45 -18.47
C VAL A 335 -11.85 -17.96 -18.79
N ALA A 336 -11.38 -17.51 -19.96
CA ALA A 336 -11.55 -16.12 -20.41
C ALA A 336 -13.03 -15.76 -20.59
N TYR A 337 -13.82 -16.63 -21.22
CA TYR A 337 -15.27 -16.45 -21.38
C TYR A 337 -15.99 -16.34 -20.02
N ASN A 338 -15.72 -17.25 -19.09
CA ASN A 338 -16.33 -17.23 -17.76
C ASN A 338 -15.88 -16.00 -16.94
N THR A 339 -14.62 -15.57 -17.10
CA THR A 339 -14.11 -14.33 -16.50
C THR A 339 -14.86 -13.12 -17.01
N VAL A 340 -15.13 -13.03 -18.32
CA VAL A 340 -15.96 -11.96 -18.88
C VAL A 340 -17.36 -11.97 -18.27
N LYS A 341 -18.01 -13.14 -18.21
CA LYS A 341 -19.35 -13.28 -17.61
C LYS A 341 -19.37 -12.84 -16.14
N TYR A 342 -18.32 -13.15 -15.40
CA TYR A 342 -18.16 -12.70 -14.02
C TYR A 342 -18.08 -11.17 -13.91
N LEU A 343 -17.30 -10.52 -14.79
CA LEU A 343 -17.18 -9.05 -14.84
C LEU A 343 -18.51 -8.39 -15.24
N GLU A 344 -19.24 -8.95 -16.20
CA GLU A 344 -20.57 -8.48 -16.61
C GLU A 344 -21.55 -8.50 -15.44
N ASN A 345 -21.61 -9.59 -14.68
CA ASN A 345 -22.49 -9.73 -13.51
C ASN A 345 -22.17 -8.71 -12.39
N LYS A 346 -20.92 -8.26 -12.31
CA LYS A 346 -20.46 -7.24 -11.35
C LYS A 346 -20.59 -5.81 -11.90
N GLY A 347 -21.04 -5.62 -13.14
CA GLY A 347 -21.18 -4.31 -13.77
C GLY A 347 -19.85 -3.64 -14.14
N ILE A 348 -18.80 -4.44 -14.41
CA ILE A 348 -17.44 -3.96 -14.69
C ILE A 348 -17.20 -3.95 -16.19
N ALA A 349 -16.68 -2.84 -16.71
CA ALA A 349 -16.34 -2.72 -18.13
C ALA A 349 -15.11 -3.57 -18.46
N TYR A 350 -15.06 -4.13 -19.67
CA TYR A 350 -13.93 -4.95 -20.12
C TYR A 350 -13.61 -4.72 -21.61
N LYS A 351 -12.37 -5.07 -21.99
CA LYS A 351 -11.92 -5.15 -23.39
C LYS A 351 -11.08 -6.41 -23.59
N LEU A 352 -11.05 -6.94 -24.81
CA LEU A 352 -10.33 -8.17 -25.15
C LEU A 352 -9.13 -7.87 -26.05
N ASP A 353 -8.03 -8.61 -25.88
CA ASP A 353 -6.95 -8.63 -26.86
C ASP A 353 -7.45 -9.16 -28.22
N LYS A 354 -6.76 -8.80 -29.31
CA LYS A 354 -7.11 -9.18 -30.68
C LYS A 354 -7.32 -10.68 -30.88
N GLY A 355 -6.47 -11.51 -30.27
CA GLY A 355 -6.57 -12.97 -30.36
C GLY A 355 -7.89 -13.48 -29.80
N ILE A 356 -8.18 -13.19 -28.53
CA ILE A 356 -9.42 -13.63 -27.89
C ILE A 356 -10.64 -12.95 -28.50
N TYR A 357 -10.57 -11.66 -28.82
CA TYR A 357 -11.68 -10.92 -29.41
C TYR A 357 -12.21 -11.65 -30.65
N ASN A 358 -11.31 -12.04 -31.56
CA ASN A 358 -11.70 -12.78 -32.76
C ASN A 358 -12.31 -14.16 -32.44
N ALA A 359 -11.88 -14.81 -31.37
CA ALA A 359 -12.39 -16.11 -30.95
C ALA A 359 -13.76 -16.03 -30.24
N LEU A 360 -14.06 -14.92 -29.55
CA LEU A 360 -15.24 -14.80 -28.67
C LEU A 360 -16.25 -13.71 -29.09
N LYS A 361 -15.99 -12.90 -30.12
CA LYS A 361 -16.87 -11.80 -30.56
C LYS A 361 -18.32 -12.23 -30.87
N ASP A 362 -18.53 -13.47 -31.33
CA ASP A 362 -19.86 -13.98 -31.66
C ASP A 362 -20.61 -14.49 -30.41
N ARG A 363 -19.91 -14.63 -29.28
CA ARG A 363 -20.44 -15.15 -28.00
C ARG A 363 -20.55 -14.07 -26.92
N LEU A 364 -19.88 -12.93 -27.10
CA LEU A 364 -19.76 -11.85 -26.11
C LEU A 364 -19.91 -10.50 -26.80
N ASN A 365 -20.60 -9.57 -26.14
CA ASN A 365 -20.68 -8.18 -26.60
C ASN A 365 -19.41 -7.39 -26.17
N ALA A 366 -18.26 -7.84 -26.67
CA ALA A 366 -16.96 -7.32 -26.30
C ALA A 366 -16.47 -6.24 -27.26
N THR A 367 -15.55 -5.40 -26.80
CA THR A 367 -14.79 -4.47 -27.65
C THR A 367 -13.31 -4.81 -27.64
N LEU A 368 -12.63 -4.52 -28.75
CA LEU A 368 -11.21 -4.74 -28.91
C LEU A 368 -10.41 -3.77 -28.03
N MET A 369 -9.33 -4.26 -27.43
CA MET A 369 -8.37 -3.48 -26.66
C MET A 369 -7.36 -2.81 -27.60
N ASP A 370 -7.81 -1.75 -28.28
CA ASP A 370 -6.98 -0.97 -29.22
C ASP A 370 -6.11 0.09 -28.53
N ASP A 371 -6.55 0.55 -27.36
CA ASP A 371 -5.84 1.52 -26.52
C ASP A 371 -5.92 1.04 -25.07
N VAL A 372 -4.75 0.99 -24.41
CA VAL A 372 -4.60 0.57 -23.01
C VAL A 372 -4.75 1.73 -22.03
N GLN A 373 -4.80 3.00 -22.48
CA GLN A 373 -4.88 4.17 -21.59
C GLN A 373 -6.14 4.18 -20.70
N ASP A 374 -7.25 3.62 -21.19
CA ASP A 374 -8.51 3.52 -20.45
C ASP A 374 -8.61 2.22 -19.62
N ILE A 375 -7.60 1.36 -19.66
CA ILE A 375 -7.53 0.12 -18.89
C ILE A 375 -6.92 0.38 -17.51
N SER A 376 -7.57 -0.17 -16.48
CA SER A 376 -7.13 -0.08 -15.09
C SER A 376 -6.25 -1.25 -14.67
N HIS A 377 -6.54 -2.45 -15.18
CA HIS A 377 -5.87 -3.71 -14.87
C HIS A 377 -5.98 -4.63 -16.09
N ILE A 378 -5.00 -5.50 -16.28
CA ILE A 378 -5.06 -6.58 -17.29
C ILE A 378 -5.16 -7.92 -16.57
N ILE A 379 -6.03 -8.81 -17.03
CA ILE A 379 -6.05 -10.22 -16.64
C ILE A 379 -5.36 -11.02 -17.75
N SER A 380 -4.27 -11.68 -17.41
CA SER A 380 -3.53 -12.58 -18.30
C SER A 380 -3.87 -14.03 -17.96
N ILE A 381 -4.55 -14.73 -18.85
CA ILE A 381 -5.00 -16.13 -18.65
C ILE A 381 -4.15 -17.05 -19.53
N GLY A 382 -3.21 -17.76 -18.91
CA GLY A 382 -2.25 -18.65 -19.56
C GLY A 382 -0.91 -18.65 -18.83
N GLY A 383 0.12 -19.27 -19.42
CA GLY A 383 1.46 -19.29 -18.82
C GLY A 383 2.26 -17.99 -19.03
N ASP A 384 3.55 -18.04 -18.68
CA ASP A 384 4.49 -16.91 -18.71
C ASP A 384 4.54 -16.18 -20.06
N GLY A 385 4.45 -16.91 -21.19
CA GLY A 385 4.40 -16.29 -22.52
C GLY A 385 3.20 -15.34 -22.73
N THR A 386 2.06 -15.62 -22.10
CA THR A 386 0.89 -14.72 -22.13
C THR A 386 1.15 -13.47 -21.30
N VAL A 387 1.83 -13.61 -20.16
CA VAL A 387 2.23 -12.48 -19.30
C VAL A 387 3.24 -11.58 -20.01
N LEU A 388 4.21 -12.15 -20.73
CA LEU A 388 5.17 -11.37 -21.53
C LEU A 388 4.46 -10.57 -22.64
N ARG A 389 3.47 -11.16 -23.32
CA ARG A 389 2.62 -10.42 -24.28
C ARG A 389 1.86 -9.29 -23.62
N ALA A 390 1.30 -9.52 -22.43
CA ALA A 390 0.61 -8.47 -21.67
C ALA A 390 1.55 -7.32 -21.31
N SER A 391 2.76 -7.64 -20.84
CA SER A 391 3.79 -6.66 -20.51
C SER A 391 4.21 -5.81 -21.71
N LYS A 392 4.32 -6.43 -22.91
CA LYS A 392 4.63 -5.70 -24.15
C LYS A 392 3.49 -4.77 -24.57
N LEU A 393 2.25 -5.24 -24.49
CA LEU A 393 1.05 -4.47 -24.86
C LEU A 393 0.85 -3.20 -24.01
N ILE A 394 1.25 -3.24 -22.74
CA ILE A 394 1.10 -2.10 -21.84
C ILE A 394 2.01 -0.92 -22.24
N GLU A 395 3.05 -1.15 -23.06
CA GLU A 395 3.96 -0.11 -23.60
C GLU A 395 4.51 0.87 -22.54
N GLY A 396 4.81 0.33 -21.35
CA GLY A 396 5.36 1.10 -20.25
C GLY A 396 4.37 2.01 -19.53
N ASN A 397 3.09 1.97 -19.89
CA ASN A 397 2.04 2.41 -18.99
C ASN A 397 2.18 1.63 -17.68
N GLU A 398 1.82 2.29 -16.60
CA GLU A 398 1.71 1.61 -15.35
C GLU A 398 0.29 0.97 -15.39
N ILE A 399 0.19 -0.34 -15.56
CA ILE A 399 -1.09 -1.09 -15.51
C ILE A 399 -0.78 -2.44 -14.87
N PRO A 400 -1.39 -2.80 -13.72
CA PRO A 400 -1.14 -4.08 -13.08
C PRO A 400 -1.72 -5.25 -13.86
N ILE A 401 -0.97 -6.34 -13.88
CA ILE A 401 -1.40 -7.61 -14.48
C ILE A 401 -1.79 -8.60 -13.37
N ILE A 402 -2.97 -9.18 -13.50
CA ILE A 402 -3.45 -10.34 -12.74
C ILE A 402 -3.08 -11.57 -13.57
N CYS A 403 -2.04 -12.28 -13.15
CA CYS A 403 -1.48 -13.40 -13.91
C CYS A 403 -2.10 -14.73 -13.46
N VAL A 404 -2.94 -15.33 -14.30
CA VAL A 404 -3.70 -16.56 -14.03
C VAL A 404 -3.08 -17.72 -14.82
N ASP A 405 -2.53 -18.70 -14.10
CA ASP A 405 -1.99 -19.92 -14.69
C ASP A 405 -3.09 -20.91 -15.10
N MET A 406 -2.82 -21.66 -16.16
CA MET A 406 -3.67 -22.68 -16.75
C MET A 406 -3.11 -24.11 -16.61
N GLY A 407 -2.14 -24.35 -15.71
CA GLY A 407 -1.75 -25.70 -15.29
C GLY A 407 -0.27 -26.05 -15.45
N THR A 408 0.58 -25.14 -15.93
CA THR A 408 2.04 -25.33 -15.99
C THR A 408 2.69 -24.38 -14.99
N VAL A 409 3.58 -24.87 -14.12
CA VAL A 409 4.25 -24.01 -13.13
C VAL A 409 5.00 -22.87 -13.82
N GLY A 410 4.40 -21.68 -13.84
CA GLY A 410 4.97 -20.43 -14.33
C GLY A 410 5.49 -19.56 -13.19
N PHE A 411 6.59 -18.86 -13.43
CA PHE A 411 7.17 -17.96 -12.41
C PHE A 411 6.52 -16.58 -12.41
N LEU A 412 5.99 -16.15 -13.56
CA LEU A 412 5.29 -14.87 -13.70
C LEU A 412 3.80 -14.98 -13.35
N THR A 413 3.23 -16.19 -13.40
CA THR A 413 1.85 -16.44 -12.99
C THR A 413 1.69 -16.45 -11.47
N GLU A 414 0.63 -15.81 -10.97
CA GLU A 414 0.43 -15.52 -9.55
C GLU A 414 -0.72 -16.32 -8.93
N PHE A 415 -1.77 -16.59 -9.72
CA PHE A 415 -3.03 -17.21 -9.32
C PHE A 415 -3.30 -18.48 -10.16
N GLY A 416 -3.95 -19.48 -9.56
CA GLY A 416 -4.51 -20.59 -10.34
C GLY A 416 -5.82 -20.19 -11.00
N LYS A 417 -6.24 -20.93 -12.03
CA LYS A 417 -7.55 -20.73 -12.70
C LYS A 417 -8.74 -20.70 -11.74
N GLU A 418 -8.69 -21.46 -10.65
CA GLU A 418 -9.77 -21.51 -9.64
C GLU A 418 -9.84 -20.24 -8.78
N ASP A 419 -8.75 -19.47 -8.71
CA ASP A 419 -8.63 -18.28 -7.87
C ASP A 419 -8.92 -16.97 -8.61
N VAL A 420 -9.18 -17.03 -9.93
CA VAL A 420 -9.34 -15.82 -10.77
C VAL A 420 -10.41 -14.88 -10.24
N TYR A 421 -11.57 -15.40 -9.79
CA TYR A 421 -12.66 -14.57 -9.26
C TYR A 421 -12.30 -13.95 -7.92
N ASN A 422 -11.60 -14.68 -7.05
CA ASN A 422 -11.13 -14.18 -5.77
C ASN A 422 -10.09 -13.07 -5.96
N ALA A 423 -9.20 -13.23 -6.95
CA ALA A 423 -8.24 -12.20 -7.32
C ALA A 423 -8.94 -10.93 -7.83
N ILE A 424 -9.95 -11.07 -8.71
CA ILE A 424 -10.77 -9.95 -9.20
C ILE A 424 -11.46 -9.24 -8.03
N ASP A 425 -12.13 -9.98 -7.14
CA ASP A 425 -12.83 -9.40 -5.99
C ASP A 425 -11.85 -8.69 -5.04
N SER A 426 -10.67 -9.25 -4.83
CA SER A 426 -9.61 -8.62 -4.04
C SER A 426 -9.17 -7.30 -4.67
N VAL A 427 -9.01 -7.26 -6.00
CA VAL A 427 -8.67 -6.05 -6.75
C VAL A 427 -9.76 -4.98 -6.63
N LEU A 428 -11.02 -5.36 -6.82
CA LEU A 428 -12.17 -4.45 -6.72
C LEU A 428 -12.33 -3.87 -5.31
N ASN A 429 -12.09 -4.69 -4.28
CA ASN A 429 -12.14 -4.26 -2.89
C ASN A 429 -10.89 -3.48 -2.45
N GLY A 430 -9.83 -3.48 -3.27
CA GLY A 430 -8.55 -2.86 -2.96
C GLY A 430 -7.73 -3.63 -1.90
N ASN A 431 -8.02 -4.92 -1.72
CA ASN A 431 -7.40 -5.83 -0.77
C ASN A 431 -6.29 -6.65 -1.46
N TYR A 432 -5.33 -5.98 -2.08
CA TYR A 432 -4.24 -6.63 -2.81
C TYR A 432 -2.96 -5.81 -2.70
N THR A 433 -1.83 -6.44 -3.03
CA THR A 433 -0.53 -5.79 -3.11
C THR A 433 0.00 -5.84 -4.53
N ILE A 434 0.79 -4.84 -4.89
CA ILE A 434 1.45 -4.75 -6.19
C ILE A 434 2.92 -5.07 -6.02
N GLU A 435 3.43 -5.95 -6.87
CA GLU A 435 4.84 -6.23 -7.00
C GLU A 435 5.40 -5.56 -8.25
N LYS A 436 6.49 -4.82 -8.07
CA LYS A 436 7.15 -4.05 -9.14
C LYS A 436 8.31 -4.87 -9.70
N ARG A 437 8.31 -5.10 -11.02
CA ARG A 437 9.31 -5.89 -11.72
C ARG A 437 10.17 -5.00 -12.64
N THR A 438 11.48 -5.07 -12.44
CA THR A 438 12.47 -4.37 -13.27
C THR A 438 12.52 -4.97 -14.67
N LYS A 439 12.67 -4.10 -15.67
CA LYS A 439 12.91 -4.46 -17.07
C LYS A 439 14.32 -4.05 -17.52
N LEU A 440 14.88 -4.79 -18.46
CA LEU A 440 16.12 -4.46 -19.16
C LEU A 440 15.79 -3.65 -20.40
N SER A 441 16.42 -2.48 -20.57
CA SER A 441 16.33 -1.69 -21.80
C SER A 441 17.64 -1.77 -22.56
N GLY A 442 17.60 -1.67 -23.88
CA GLY A 442 18.81 -1.71 -24.68
C GLY A 442 18.70 -1.01 -26.02
N PHE A 443 19.86 -0.72 -26.60
CA PHE A 443 19.96 -0.19 -27.95
C PHE A 443 21.20 -0.73 -28.66
N ILE A 444 21.06 -0.91 -29.97
CA ILE A 444 22.11 -1.33 -30.88
C ILE A 444 22.77 -0.08 -31.45
N ASN A 445 24.11 -0.03 -31.41
CA ASN A 445 24.95 0.91 -32.14
C ASN A 445 25.54 0.20 -33.36
N TYR A 446 25.08 0.59 -34.54
CA TYR A 446 25.62 0.08 -35.80
C TYR A 446 26.95 0.78 -36.12
N GLY A 447 27.97 0.01 -36.48
CA GLY A 447 29.25 0.51 -36.94
C GLY A 447 29.15 1.27 -38.27
N SER A 448 30.25 1.86 -38.73
CA SER A 448 30.34 2.77 -39.89
C SER A 448 29.85 2.22 -41.26
N LYS A 449 29.40 0.96 -41.34
CA LYS A 449 28.84 0.34 -42.56
C LYS A 449 27.36 -0.06 -42.46
N GLY A 450 26.72 0.12 -41.29
CA GLY A 450 25.30 -0.23 -41.10
C GLY A 450 24.39 0.96 -41.37
N VAL A 451 23.85 1.05 -42.59
CA VAL A 451 22.77 2.01 -42.91
C VAL A 451 21.44 1.38 -42.50
N ILE A 452 20.68 2.06 -41.64
CA ILE A 452 19.27 1.72 -41.42
C ILE A 452 18.50 2.15 -42.67
N LYS A 453 18.01 1.19 -43.47
CA LYS A 453 17.04 1.51 -44.52
C LYS A 453 15.70 1.74 -43.84
N THR A 454 15.28 2.98 -43.72
CA THR A 454 13.89 3.35 -43.39
C THR A 454 13.08 3.33 -44.69
N ASP A 455 11.83 2.85 -44.62
CA ASP A 455 10.87 2.97 -45.71
C ASP A 455 10.49 4.45 -45.87
N GLY A 456 11.30 5.17 -46.66
CA GLY A 456 11.13 6.61 -46.88
C GLY A 456 12.42 7.42 -46.81
N GLY A 457 13.46 7.04 -47.58
CA GLY A 457 14.45 7.95 -48.17
C GLY A 457 15.30 8.87 -47.26
N ASN A 458 15.19 8.79 -45.94
CA ASN A 458 15.98 9.63 -45.03
C ASN A 458 16.92 8.77 -44.18
N GLU A 459 18.22 8.93 -44.43
CA GLU A 459 19.31 8.39 -43.61
C GLU A 459 19.24 8.98 -42.19
N SER A 460 18.63 8.27 -41.24
CA SER A 460 18.54 8.73 -39.86
C SER A 460 18.90 7.64 -38.85
N ASN A 461 19.82 8.00 -37.96
CA ASN A 461 20.32 7.33 -36.74
C ASN A 461 21.14 6.03 -36.90
N LYS A 462 22.38 6.04 -36.38
CA LYS A 462 23.24 4.86 -36.18
C LYS A 462 22.78 3.97 -35.00
N GLN A 463 21.67 4.30 -34.37
CA GLN A 463 21.19 3.67 -33.14
C GLN A 463 19.77 3.14 -33.31
N LYS A 464 19.54 1.88 -32.93
CA LYS A 464 18.22 1.24 -32.89
C LYS A 464 17.91 0.81 -31.47
N PHE A 465 16.88 1.38 -30.86
CA PHE A 465 16.35 0.88 -29.59
C PHE A 465 15.62 -0.45 -29.82
N ILE A 466 15.81 -1.40 -28.90
CA ILE A 466 15.04 -2.65 -28.85
C ILE A 466 13.92 -2.50 -27.82
N SER A 467 12.90 -3.36 -27.91
CA SER A 467 11.88 -3.41 -26.85
C SER A 467 12.51 -3.73 -25.49
N ASP A 468 11.94 -3.17 -24.41
CA ASP A 468 12.32 -3.57 -23.06
C ASP A 468 12.03 -5.05 -22.82
N ALA A 469 12.98 -5.75 -22.20
CA ALA A 469 12.84 -7.15 -21.78
C ALA A 469 12.37 -7.24 -20.33
N LEU A 470 11.30 -7.99 -20.07
CA LEU A 470 10.92 -8.36 -18.72
C LEU A 470 11.80 -9.49 -18.18
N ASN A 471 12.11 -10.49 -19.01
CA ASN A 471 12.96 -11.62 -18.64
C ASN A 471 14.39 -11.40 -19.11
N GLU A 472 14.65 -11.46 -20.43
CA GLU A 472 16.00 -11.41 -20.95
C GLU A 472 16.13 -10.89 -22.39
N VAL A 473 17.34 -10.45 -22.72
CA VAL A 473 17.79 -10.29 -24.09
C VAL A 473 18.85 -11.34 -24.39
N VAL A 474 18.63 -12.11 -25.44
CA VAL A 474 19.54 -13.15 -25.93
C VAL A 474 20.19 -12.66 -27.21
N ILE A 475 21.51 -12.69 -27.25
CA ILE A 475 22.29 -12.48 -28.46
C ILE A 475 22.88 -13.81 -28.88
N THR A 476 22.43 -14.35 -30.01
CA THR A 476 22.79 -15.70 -30.45
C THR A 476 23.10 -15.74 -31.94
N THR A 477 23.79 -16.78 -32.38
CA THR A 477 24.06 -17.00 -33.81
C THR A 477 22.77 -17.16 -34.62
N ASN A 478 22.74 -16.59 -35.83
CA ASN A 478 21.67 -16.85 -36.81
C ASN A 478 21.87 -18.18 -37.57
N ASN A 479 23.01 -18.85 -37.36
CA ASN A 479 23.37 -20.12 -37.96
C ASN A 479 23.58 -21.16 -36.85
N PRO A 480 22.79 -22.24 -36.79
CA PRO A 480 22.97 -23.29 -35.79
C PRO A 480 24.40 -23.83 -35.73
N ALA A 481 24.87 -24.19 -34.52
CA ALA A 481 26.19 -24.78 -34.24
C ALA A 481 27.42 -23.92 -34.63
N LYS A 482 27.28 -22.59 -34.72
CA LYS A 482 28.42 -21.69 -34.94
C LYS A 482 28.70 -20.83 -33.71
N ILE A 483 29.89 -21.04 -33.14
CA ILE A 483 30.43 -20.21 -32.05
C ILE A 483 30.57 -18.75 -32.51
N MET A 484 30.17 -17.86 -31.61
CA MET A 484 30.26 -16.40 -31.66
C MET A 484 31.40 -15.90 -30.76
N ASP A 485 31.93 -14.72 -31.07
CA ASP A 485 32.97 -14.05 -30.28
C ASP A 485 32.43 -12.68 -29.82
N PHE A 486 32.39 -12.46 -28.51
CA PHE A 486 31.90 -11.23 -27.87
C PHE A 486 32.96 -10.62 -26.96
N GLU A 487 33.05 -9.29 -26.94
CA GLU A 487 33.69 -8.55 -25.85
C GLU A 487 32.59 -8.03 -24.91
N VAL A 488 32.68 -8.37 -23.62
CA VAL A 488 31.73 -7.96 -22.58
C VAL A 488 32.33 -6.84 -21.76
N TYR A 489 31.68 -5.69 -21.75
CA TYR A 489 32.07 -4.52 -20.96
C TYR A 489 31.03 -4.25 -19.89
N ILE A 490 31.48 -3.97 -18.66
CA ILE A 490 30.64 -3.54 -17.54
C ILE A 490 31.14 -2.18 -17.10
N ASN A 491 30.27 -1.17 -17.14
CA ASN A 491 30.61 0.23 -16.82
C ASN A 491 31.86 0.73 -17.57
N GLY A 492 31.99 0.33 -18.85
CA GLY A 492 33.11 0.69 -19.72
C GLY A 492 34.39 -0.14 -19.54
N ILE A 493 34.46 -1.02 -18.55
CA ILE A 493 35.63 -1.89 -18.30
C ILE A 493 35.44 -3.23 -19.00
N LEU A 494 36.43 -3.70 -19.77
CA LEU A 494 36.41 -5.02 -20.39
C LEU A 494 36.44 -6.10 -19.30
N ALA A 495 35.33 -6.79 -19.11
CA ALA A 495 35.14 -7.80 -18.08
C ALA A 495 35.57 -9.19 -18.57
N GLU A 496 35.10 -9.61 -19.74
CA GLU A 496 35.47 -10.90 -20.33
C GLU A 496 35.37 -10.89 -21.87
N ASN A 497 36.25 -11.67 -22.52
CA ASN A 497 36.10 -12.08 -23.92
C ASN A 497 35.42 -13.45 -23.97
N VAL A 498 34.20 -13.49 -24.50
CA VAL A 498 33.34 -14.69 -24.48
C VAL A 498 33.33 -15.34 -25.86
N ARG A 499 33.62 -16.64 -25.91
CA ARG A 499 33.41 -17.51 -27.09
C ARG A 499 32.34 -18.53 -26.74
N ALA A 500 31.16 -18.39 -27.31
CA ALA A 500 29.96 -19.12 -26.92
C ALA A 500 28.96 -19.20 -28.08
N ASP A 501 27.92 -20.02 -27.97
CA ASP A 501 26.82 -20.05 -28.95
C ASP A 501 25.99 -18.76 -28.91
N GLY A 502 25.99 -18.11 -27.75
CA GLY A 502 25.37 -16.83 -27.51
C GLY A 502 25.64 -16.31 -26.10
N ILE A 503 24.98 -15.22 -25.75
CA ILE A 503 25.04 -14.62 -24.42
C ILE A 503 23.66 -14.06 -24.06
N ILE A 504 23.26 -14.27 -22.82
CA ILE A 504 21.99 -13.82 -22.25
C ILE A 504 22.30 -12.69 -21.27
N VAL A 505 21.57 -11.59 -21.38
CA VAL A 505 21.50 -10.57 -20.33
C VAL A 505 20.08 -10.62 -19.75
N SER A 506 19.98 -11.09 -18.52
CA SER A 506 18.71 -11.38 -17.85
C SER A 506 18.45 -10.42 -16.69
N THR A 507 17.18 -10.07 -16.49
CA THR A 507 16.69 -9.49 -15.25
C THR A 507 16.58 -10.58 -14.16
N PRO A 508 16.29 -10.22 -12.90
CA PRO A 508 15.96 -11.20 -11.86
C PRO A 508 14.74 -12.05 -12.21
N ASN A 509 13.77 -11.51 -12.96
CA ASN A 509 12.59 -12.26 -13.43
C ASN A 509 12.98 -13.35 -14.43
N GLY A 510 13.88 -13.04 -15.37
CA GLY A 510 14.37 -14.01 -16.36
C GLY A 510 15.32 -15.06 -15.77
N SER A 511 15.74 -14.90 -14.51
CA SER A 511 16.65 -15.82 -13.80
C SER A 511 16.13 -17.26 -13.74
N THR A 512 14.81 -17.43 -13.84
CA THR A 512 14.10 -18.71 -13.83
C THR A 512 13.59 -19.15 -15.20
N ALA A 513 13.91 -18.38 -16.25
CA ALA A 513 13.57 -18.66 -17.64
C ALA A 513 14.81 -19.21 -18.38
N TYR A 514 15.16 -18.68 -19.55
CA TYR A 514 16.25 -19.24 -20.35
C TYR A 514 17.62 -19.10 -19.66
N SER A 515 17.80 -18.07 -18.83
CA SER A 515 18.97 -17.91 -17.98
C SER A 515 19.24 -19.14 -17.10
N LEU A 516 18.18 -19.73 -16.50
CA LEU A 516 18.31 -20.92 -15.66
C LEU A 516 18.83 -22.12 -16.45
N SER A 517 18.25 -22.36 -17.63
CA SER A 517 18.66 -23.45 -18.52
C SER A 517 20.10 -23.30 -19.03
N ALA A 518 20.59 -22.06 -19.16
CA ALA A 518 21.98 -21.77 -19.52
C ALA A 518 22.95 -21.82 -18.32
N GLY A 519 22.47 -22.17 -17.11
CA GLY A 519 23.28 -22.31 -15.91
C GLY A 519 23.40 -21.06 -15.05
N GLY A 520 22.55 -20.05 -15.29
CA GLY A 520 22.44 -18.86 -14.45
C GLY A 520 21.84 -19.15 -13.06
N PRO A 521 22.13 -18.33 -12.03
CA PRO A 521 21.56 -18.50 -10.70
C PRO A 521 20.08 -18.07 -10.65
N ILE A 522 19.30 -18.68 -9.75
CA ILE A 522 17.96 -18.20 -9.38
C ILE A 522 18.11 -16.96 -8.51
N ILE A 523 17.46 -15.87 -8.88
CA ILE A 523 17.46 -14.60 -8.14
C ILE A 523 16.01 -14.24 -7.77
N GLU A 524 15.80 -13.80 -6.52
CA GLU A 524 14.49 -13.29 -6.10
C GLU A 524 14.12 -12.02 -6.90
N PRO A 525 12.87 -11.88 -7.40
CA PRO A 525 12.48 -10.77 -8.28
C PRO A 525 12.71 -9.35 -7.74
N THR A 526 12.83 -9.20 -6.41
CA THR A 526 13.01 -7.93 -5.71
C THR A 526 14.48 -7.49 -5.62
N VAL A 527 15.45 -8.37 -5.89
CA VAL A 527 16.88 -8.06 -5.89
C VAL A 527 17.21 -7.19 -7.09
N ASP A 528 17.92 -6.08 -6.86
CA ASP A 528 18.27 -5.14 -7.94
C ASP A 528 19.59 -5.51 -8.63
N ALA A 529 19.52 -6.45 -9.57
CA ALA A 529 20.68 -6.97 -10.28
C ALA A 529 20.38 -7.36 -11.73
N PHE A 530 21.43 -7.49 -12.54
CA PHE A 530 21.39 -8.16 -13.85
C PHE A 530 22.29 -9.38 -13.87
N ILE A 531 21.95 -10.36 -14.70
CA ILE A 531 22.68 -11.61 -14.88
C ILE A 531 23.20 -11.67 -16.31
N ILE A 532 24.49 -11.93 -16.48
CA ILE A 532 25.12 -12.16 -17.79
C ILE A 532 25.48 -13.64 -17.86
N VAL A 533 24.86 -14.39 -18.76
CA VAL A 533 25.03 -15.85 -18.89
C VAL A 533 25.50 -16.21 -20.29
N PRO A 534 26.73 -16.72 -20.47
CA PRO A 534 27.16 -17.26 -21.75
C PRO A 534 26.48 -18.61 -22.04
N ILE A 535 26.03 -18.83 -23.27
CA ILE A 535 25.38 -20.07 -23.70
C ILE A 535 26.44 -21.03 -24.24
N CYS A 536 26.66 -22.15 -23.54
CA CYS A 536 27.65 -23.16 -23.91
C CYS A 536 29.05 -22.57 -24.23
N PRO A 537 29.68 -21.83 -23.28
CA PRO A 537 30.97 -21.20 -23.52
C PRO A 537 32.07 -22.23 -23.79
N PHE A 538 32.94 -21.93 -24.75
CA PHE A 538 34.13 -22.74 -25.05
C PHE A 538 35.13 -22.77 -23.89
N LYS A 539 35.19 -21.69 -23.09
CA LYS A 539 36.07 -21.57 -21.93
C LYS A 539 35.40 -22.18 -20.70
N LEU A 540 35.97 -23.29 -20.19
CA LEU A 540 35.43 -24.04 -19.04
C LEU A 540 35.32 -23.23 -17.72
N SER A 541 36.11 -22.16 -17.58
CA SER A 541 36.05 -21.28 -16.41
C SER A 541 35.08 -20.11 -16.57
N SER A 542 34.41 -19.95 -17.71
CA SER A 542 33.38 -18.93 -17.87
C SER A 542 32.18 -19.27 -16.98
N ARG A 543 31.69 -18.28 -16.25
CA ARG A 543 30.60 -18.41 -15.27
C ARG A 543 29.60 -17.26 -15.46
N PRO A 544 28.34 -17.45 -15.07
CA PRO A 544 27.40 -16.34 -14.96
C PRO A 544 27.96 -15.22 -14.09
N LEU A 545 27.77 -13.97 -14.54
CA LEU A 545 28.10 -12.78 -13.76
C LEU A 545 26.83 -12.12 -13.27
N VAL A 546 26.77 -11.80 -11.98
CA VAL A 546 25.70 -10.98 -11.39
C VAL A 546 26.27 -9.61 -11.10
N VAL A 547 25.61 -8.58 -11.62
CA VAL A 547 26.06 -7.17 -11.52
C VAL A 547 24.97 -6.30 -10.92
N ASP A 548 25.36 -5.15 -10.35
CA ASP A 548 24.42 -4.15 -9.82
C ASP A 548 23.40 -3.74 -10.90
N GLY A 549 22.12 -3.62 -10.52
CA GLY A 549 21.03 -3.30 -11.44
C GLY A 549 21.13 -1.92 -12.11
N ASN A 550 22.04 -1.04 -11.67
CA ASN A 550 22.33 0.24 -12.32
C ASN A 550 23.56 0.19 -13.25
N SER A 551 24.19 -0.97 -13.40
CA SER A 551 25.35 -1.14 -14.28
C SER A 551 24.95 -1.00 -15.75
N GLU A 552 25.83 -0.39 -16.54
CA GLU A 552 25.77 -0.47 -17.99
C GLU A 552 26.50 -1.72 -18.47
N ILE A 553 25.81 -2.55 -19.26
CA ILE A 553 26.38 -3.76 -19.86
C ILE A 553 26.46 -3.52 -21.36
N LYS A 554 27.68 -3.58 -21.92
CA LYS A 554 27.88 -3.45 -23.37
C LYS A 554 28.47 -4.74 -23.92
N LEU A 555 27.87 -5.24 -24.99
CA LEU A 555 28.31 -6.41 -25.73
C LEU A 555 28.72 -6.01 -27.14
N LYS A 556 29.94 -6.36 -27.56
CA LYS A 556 30.46 -6.07 -28.89
C LYS A 556 30.70 -7.35 -29.67
N VAL A 557 30.19 -7.40 -30.91
CA VAL A 557 30.26 -8.60 -31.76
C VAL A 557 31.51 -8.56 -32.63
N MET A 558 32.40 -9.56 -32.53
CA MET A 558 33.76 -9.44 -33.10
C MET A 558 33.96 -10.08 -34.47
N LYS A 559 33.14 -11.07 -34.86
CA LYS A 559 33.39 -11.84 -36.10
C LYS A 559 32.17 -12.04 -36.99
N LYS A 560 31.12 -12.68 -36.48
CA LYS A 560 29.96 -13.13 -37.27
C LYS A 560 28.73 -12.31 -36.90
N SER A 561 27.70 -12.34 -37.75
CA SER A 561 26.43 -11.71 -37.43
C SER A 561 25.70 -12.45 -36.32
N ALA A 562 25.05 -11.70 -35.43
CA ALA A 562 24.23 -12.21 -34.33
C ALA A 562 22.79 -11.73 -34.49
N MET A 563 21.84 -12.52 -33.98
CA MET A 563 20.45 -12.12 -33.84
C MET A 563 20.18 -11.70 -32.40
N VAL A 564 19.39 -10.64 -32.23
CA VAL A 564 18.90 -10.16 -30.93
C VAL A 564 17.48 -10.66 -30.73
N VAL A 565 17.26 -11.39 -29.63
CA VAL A 565 15.95 -11.93 -29.24
C VAL A 565 15.58 -11.34 -27.90
N VAL A 566 14.41 -10.71 -27.81
CA VAL A 566 13.91 -10.11 -26.56
C VAL A 566 12.70 -10.88 -26.09
N ASP A 567 12.75 -11.43 -24.87
CA ASP A 567 11.66 -12.22 -24.28
C ASP A 567 11.10 -13.29 -25.24
N GLY A 568 11.98 -13.95 -26.00
CA GLY A 568 11.63 -14.96 -27.01
C GLY A 568 11.17 -14.42 -28.38
N SER A 569 11.03 -13.11 -28.55
CA SER A 569 10.65 -12.45 -29.82
C SER A 569 11.88 -12.16 -30.69
N LYS A 570 11.91 -12.68 -31.92
CA LYS A 570 13.11 -12.69 -32.80
C LYS A 570 13.28 -11.47 -33.72
N GLU A 571 12.37 -10.50 -33.68
CA GLU A 571 12.28 -9.42 -34.69
C GLU A 571 13.01 -8.12 -34.31
N GLU A 572 13.79 -8.13 -33.22
CA GLU A 572 14.27 -6.90 -32.59
C GLU A 572 15.60 -6.38 -33.18
N GLY A 573 16.39 -7.22 -33.86
CA GLY A 573 17.54 -6.74 -34.64
C GLY A 573 18.58 -7.80 -35.04
N LEU A 574 19.42 -7.43 -35.99
CA LEU A 574 20.63 -8.15 -36.38
C LEU A 574 21.84 -7.30 -36.05
N LEU A 575 22.87 -7.92 -35.47
CA LEU A 575 24.18 -7.33 -35.21
C LEU A 575 25.16 -7.90 -36.23
N SER A 576 26.02 -7.06 -36.79
CA SER A 576 27.15 -7.45 -37.64
C SER A 576 28.47 -7.30 -36.89
N LYS A 577 29.55 -7.73 -37.53
CA LYS A 577 30.90 -7.54 -37.00
C LYS A 577 31.17 -6.05 -36.71
N GLY A 578 31.56 -5.77 -35.47
CA GLY A 578 31.88 -4.43 -34.98
C GLY A 578 30.69 -3.68 -34.38
N ASP A 579 29.47 -4.19 -34.54
CA ASP A 579 28.29 -3.59 -33.90
C ASP A 579 28.31 -3.87 -32.40
N GLU A 580 27.73 -2.93 -31.64
CA GLU A 580 27.63 -2.99 -30.20
C GLU A 580 26.17 -2.96 -29.78
N ILE A 581 25.83 -3.65 -28.70
CA ILE A 581 24.54 -3.51 -28.03
C ILE A 581 24.80 -3.15 -26.57
N THR A 582 24.10 -2.12 -26.09
CA THR A 582 24.25 -1.60 -24.73
C THR A 582 22.93 -1.80 -24.00
N PHE A 583 23.03 -2.29 -22.77
CA PHE A 583 21.90 -2.54 -21.88
C PHE A 583 22.04 -1.73 -20.61
N ARG A 584 20.89 -1.26 -20.13
CA ARG A 584 20.72 -0.54 -18.86
C ARG A 584 19.37 -0.89 -18.26
N LYS A 585 19.17 -0.49 -17.01
CA LYS A 585 17.85 -0.52 -16.38
C LYS A 585 16.85 0.32 -17.15
N SER A 586 15.68 -0.24 -17.44
CA SER A 586 14.58 0.54 -18.01
C SER A 586 14.04 1.53 -16.97
N ASN A 587 13.59 2.70 -17.46
CA ASN A 587 12.79 3.64 -16.68
C ASN A 587 11.34 3.17 -16.49
N SER A 588 10.95 2.12 -17.22
CA SER A 588 9.64 1.49 -17.14
C SER A 588 9.69 0.17 -16.37
N TYR A 589 8.58 -0.17 -15.73
CA TYR A 589 8.42 -1.36 -14.90
C TYR A 589 7.15 -2.11 -15.27
N THR A 590 7.13 -3.41 -14.96
CA THR A 590 5.91 -4.21 -15.02
C THR A 590 5.35 -4.36 -13.61
N TYR A 591 4.03 -4.25 -13.47
CA TYR A 591 3.36 -4.31 -12.17
C TYR A 591 2.49 -5.56 -12.12
N PHE A 592 2.66 -6.38 -11.09
CA PHE A 592 1.87 -7.59 -10.89
C PHE A 592 1.00 -7.48 -9.64
N VAL A 593 -0.23 -7.97 -9.73
CA VAL A 593 -1.06 -8.22 -8.55
C VAL A 593 -0.50 -9.47 -7.88
N LYS A 594 0.06 -9.32 -6.68
CA LYS A 594 0.74 -10.40 -5.97
C LYS A 594 -0.25 -11.47 -5.51
N GLY A 595 -0.01 -12.72 -5.86
CA GLY A 595 -0.85 -13.85 -5.46
C GLY A 595 -0.09 -14.88 -4.62
N SER A 596 1.06 -15.35 -5.10
CA SER A 596 1.80 -16.44 -4.47
C SER A 596 3.23 -16.04 -4.09
N ASN A 597 3.78 -16.74 -3.08
CA ASN A 597 5.15 -16.49 -2.61
C ASN A 597 6.17 -17.09 -3.58
N PHE A 598 7.23 -16.34 -3.92
CA PHE A 598 8.31 -16.76 -4.83
C PHE A 598 8.94 -18.10 -4.44
N TYR A 599 9.26 -18.33 -3.16
CA TYR A 599 9.90 -19.57 -2.72
C TYR A 599 8.98 -20.79 -2.85
N ASN A 600 7.66 -20.60 -2.74
CA ASN A 600 6.71 -21.67 -3.02
C ASN A 600 6.76 -22.09 -4.50
N LYS A 601 6.98 -21.13 -5.42
CA LYS A 601 7.17 -21.43 -6.85
C LYS A 601 8.49 -22.17 -7.08
N VAL A 602 9.59 -21.72 -6.48
CA VAL A 602 10.90 -22.40 -6.54
C VAL A 602 10.80 -23.84 -6.02
N LYS A 603 10.14 -24.05 -4.89
CA LYS A 603 9.93 -25.40 -4.32
C LYS A 603 9.14 -26.31 -5.28
N LYS A 604 8.13 -25.78 -5.98
CA LYS A 604 7.39 -26.55 -6.99
C LYS A 604 8.29 -27.00 -8.14
N LEU A 605 9.30 -26.22 -8.54
CA LEU A 605 10.27 -26.66 -9.55
C LEU A 605 11.16 -27.79 -9.05
N SER A 606 11.65 -27.72 -7.82
CA SER A 606 12.48 -28.81 -7.26
C SER A 606 11.76 -30.14 -7.09
N LEU A 607 10.42 -30.13 -7.15
CA LEU A 607 9.57 -31.33 -7.10
C LEU A 607 9.23 -31.89 -8.49
N MET A 608 9.72 -31.25 -9.56
CA MET A 608 9.61 -31.73 -10.94
C MET A 608 10.82 -32.57 -11.39
N GLU A 609 11.85 -32.67 -10.54
CA GLU A 609 12.87 -33.72 -10.56
C GLU A 609 12.35 -34.96 -9.85
#